data_AF-A0A2E5K3K1-F1
#
_entry.id   AF-A0A2E5K3K1-F1
#
_cell.length_a   1.000
_cell.length_b   1.000
_cell.length_c   1.000
_cell.angle_alpha   90.00
_cell.angle_beta   90.00
_cell.angle_gamma   90.00
#
_symmetry.space_group_name_H-M   'P 1'
#
loop_
_entity.id
_entity.type
_entity.pdbx_description
1 polymer ?
#
loop_
_entity_poly.entity_id
_entity_poly.type
_entity_poly.pdbx_seq_one_letter_code
_entity_poly.pdbx_strand_id
1 'polypeptide(L)'
;MTSPTPITELRISISSASFPSLWVYKAAHCQDCALETQCLTNPHNVRSSRKISRDSKEHLAIIAISKSSQSQQRLKRRAQSVESVFSNLKHNLDFRRFNLRGMNQAQGEYSLMCIAHNILKWQN
;
A
#
# COMPACT_ATOMS: atom_id res chain seq x y z
N MET A 1 -10.72 -4.89 27.55
CA MET A 1 -11.03 -5.19 26.13
C MET A 1 -11.52 -3.90 25.49
N THR A 2 -10.61 -3.05 25.01
CA THR A 2 -11.01 -1.81 24.31
C THR A 2 -11.36 -2.17 22.87
N SER A 3 -12.62 -1.94 22.49
CA SER A 3 -13.07 -2.08 21.10
C SER A 3 -12.20 -1.22 20.18
N PRO A 4 -11.90 -1.68 18.95
CA PRO A 4 -11.15 -0.86 18.00
C PRO A 4 -11.94 0.41 17.70
N THR A 5 -11.32 1.57 17.90
CA THR A 5 -11.93 2.86 17.56
C THR A 5 -12.29 2.86 16.07
N PRO A 6 -13.51 3.28 15.68
CA PRO A 6 -13.89 3.33 14.29
C PRO A 6 -12.94 4.27 13.53
N ILE A 7 -12.35 3.75 12.45
CA ILE A 7 -11.59 4.57 11.50
C ILE A 7 -12.62 5.39 10.71
N THR A 8 -12.48 6.70 10.73
CA THR A 8 -13.32 7.59 9.93
C THR A 8 -12.58 7.92 8.64
N GLU A 9 -13.24 7.65 7.52
CA GLU A 9 -12.78 8.09 6.21
C GLU A 9 -13.15 9.57 6.04
N LEU A 10 -12.16 10.44 5.97
CA LEU A 10 -12.39 11.87 5.70
C LEU A 10 -11.98 12.17 4.26
N ARG A 11 -12.94 12.63 3.48
CA ARG A 11 -12.70 13.15 2.13
C ARG A 11 -12.32 14.62 2.25
N ILE A 12 -11.04 14.92 2.10
CA ILE A 12 -10.59 16.31 2.06
C ILE A 12 -10.60 16.74 0.60
N SER A 13 -11.56 17.59 0.23
CA SER A 13 -11.52 18.32 -1.04
C SER A 13 -10.51 19.46 -0.88
N ILE A 14 -9.27 19.24 -1.30
CA ILE A 14 -8.33 20.34 -1.49
C ILE A 14 -8.86 21.12 -2.69
N SER A 15 -9.40 22.32 -2.45
CA SER A 15 -9.98 23.19 -3.48
C SER A 15 -8.86 23.79 -4.34
N SER A 16 -8.27 23.01 -5.24
CA SER A 16 -7.51 23.57 -6.35
C SER A 16 -7.77 22.75 -7.61
N ALA A 17 -7.95 23.45 -8.72
CA ALA A 17 -8.45 22.93 -10.00
C ALA A 17 -7.59 21.84 -10.67
N SER A 18 -6.52 21.38 -10.02
CA SER A 18 -5.52 20.48 -10.57
C SER A 18 -5.34 19.17 -9.81
N PHE A 19 -6.02 18.99 -8.67
CA PHE A 19 -5.89 17.77 -7.85
C PHE A 19 -7.26 17.22 -7.43
N PRO A 20 -7.53 15.92 -7.64
CA PRO A 20 -8.75 15.31 -7.12
C PRO A 20 -8.71 15.25 -5.60
N SER A 21 -9.90 15.12 -4.99
CA SER A 21 -10.07 14.97 -3.55
C SER A 21 -9.17 13.85 -3.00
N LEU A 22 -8.32 14.18 -2.02
CA LEU A 22 -7.44 13.22 -1.36
C LEU A 22 -8.21 12.47 -0.27
N TRP A 23 -8.14 11.14 -0.30
CA TRP A 23 -8.66 10.30 0.77
C TRP A 23 -7.66 10.29 1.92
N VAL A 24 -8.11 10.73 3.09
CA VAL A 24 -7.32 10.73 4.32
C VAL A 24 -8.04 9.91 5.37
N TYR A 25 -7.43 8.80 5.77
CA TYR A 25 -7.93 7.95 6.85
C TYR A 25 -7.42 8.48 8.18
N LYS A 26 -8.34 8.71 9.11
CA LYS A 26 -8.06 9.24 10.45
C LYS A 26 -8.86 8.47 11.50
N ALA A 27 -8.24 8.21 12.65
CA ALA A 27 -8.97 7.72 13.81
C ALA A 27 -9.81 8.85 14.44
N ALA A 28 -11.06 8.52 14.78
CA ALA A 28 -12.03 9.51 15.22
C ALA A 28 -11.65 10.19 16.55
N HIS A 29 -11.09 9.45 17.52
CA HIS A 29 -10.98 9.88 18.92
C HIS A 29 -9.56 9.65 19.46
N CYS A 30 -8.61 10.49 19.04
CA CYS A 30 -7.20 10.39 19.48
C CYS A 30 -6.82 11.34 20.63
N GLN A 31 -7.62 12.35 20.95
CA GLN A 31 -7.23 13.42 21.89
C GLN A 31 -7.14 12.98 23.35
N ASP A 32 -7.81 11.88 23.74
CA ASP A 32 -7.80 11.35 25.12
C ASP A 32 -7.53 9.83 25.14
N CYS A 33 -6.78 9.33 24.16
CA CYS A 33 -6.55 7.89 24.03
C CYS A 33 -5.45 7.42 24.98
N ALA A 34 -5.76 6.44 25.85
CA ALA A 34 -4.77 5.86 26.77
C ALA A 34 -3.54 5.23 26.04
N LEU A 35 -3.67 4.90 24.75
CA LEU A 35 -2.60 4.36 23.92
C LEU A 35 -1.91 5.43 23.05
N GLU A 36 -2.18 6.72 23.26
CA GLU A 36 -1.66 7.83 22.43
C GLU A 36 -0.12 7.79 22.35
N THR A 37 0.55 7.65 23.49
CA THR A 37 2.01 7.63 23.59
C THR A 37 2.65 6.44 22.86
N GLN A 38 1.94 5.31 22.76
CA GLN A 38 2.39 4.12 22.05
C GLN A 38 2.06 4.19 20.54
N CYS A 39 0.91 4.77 20.18
CA CYS A 39 0.41 4.81 18.80
C CYS A 39 0.97 5.99 17.98
N LEU A 40 1.20 7.14 18.61
CA LEU A 40 1.71 8.37 17.99
C LEU A 40 3.19 8.59 18.27
N THR A 41 4.00 7.56 18.04
CA THR A 41 5.44 7.58 18.31
C THR A 41 6.22 8.55 17.41
N ASN A 42 5.65 8.95 16.26
CA ASN A 42 6.28 9.89 15.35
C ASN A 42 6.02 11.34 15.83
N PRO A 43 7.06 12.17 16.02
CA PRO A 43 6.92 13.55 16.47
C PRO A 43 6.00 14.41 15.58
N HIS A 44 5.89 14.10 14.29
CA HIS A 44 4.99 14.77 13.35
C HIS A 44 3.50 14.45 13.57
N ASN A 45 3.19 13.48 14.43
CA ASN A 45 1.82 13.09 14.78
C ASN A 45 1.48 13.45 16.25
N VAL A 46 2.34 14.17 16.97
CA VAL A 46 2.11 14.47 18.40
C VAL A 46 0.87 15.37 18.55
N ARG A 47 -0.08 14.94 19.40
CA ARG A 47 -1.40 15.58 19.64
C ARG A 47 -2.34 15.59 18.42
N SER A 48 -2.03 14.81 17.38
CA SER A 48 -2.89 14.60 16.20
C SER A 48 -3.09 13.10 15.96
N SER A 49 -4.28 12.71 15.53
CA SER A 49 -4.50 11.37 14.96
C SER A 49 -3.48 11.02 13.88
N ARG A 50 -3.06 9.75 13.81
CA ARG A 50 -2.32 9.22 12.65
C ARG A 50 -3.16 9.40 11.40
N LYS A 51 -2.59 10.04 10.38
CA LYS A 51 -3.19 10.21 9.06
C LYS A 51 -2.52 9.26 8.08
N ILE A 52 -3.32 8.50 7.35
CA ILE A 52 -2.84 7.70 6.22
C ILE A 52 -3.46 8.29 4.97
N SER A 53 -2.62 8.78 4.06
CA SER A 53 -3.04 9.31 2.77
C SER A 53 -2.51 8.43 1.65
N ARG A 54 -3.29 8.28 0.59
CA ARG A 54 -2.81 7.71 -0.67
C ARG A 54 -2.01 8.75 -1.45
N ASP A 55 -1.25 8.33 -2.47
CA ASP A 55 -0.60 9.28 -3.37
C ASP A 55 -1.69 10.06 -4.14
N SER A 56 -1.63 11.39 -4.09
CA SER A 56 -2.57 12.25 -4.82
C SER A 56 -2.50 12.04 -6.34
N LYS A 57 -1.36 11.55 -6.85
CA LYS A 57 -1.12 11.32 -8.29
C LYS A 57 -1.48 9.90 -8.75
N GLU A 58 -1.94 9.03 -7.86
CA GLU A 58 -2.26 7.63 -8.20
C GLU A 58 -3.25 7.54 -9.38
N HIS A 59 -4.26 8.42 -9.40
CA HIS A 59 -5.23 8.52 -10.48
C HIS A 59 -4.60 8.89 -11.84
N LEU A 60 -3.56 9.74 -11.85
CA LEU A 60 -2.86 10.13 -13.08
C LEU A 60 -2.13 8.95 -13.69
N ALA A 61 -1.56 8.07 -12.86
CA ALA A 61 -0.91 6.85 -13.33
C ALA A 61 -1.91 5.91 -14.01
N ILE A 62 -3.09 5.73 -13.42
CA ILE A 62 -4.18 4.92 -14.00
C ILE A 62 -4.64 5.50 -15.33
N ILE A 63 -4.89 6.82 -15.38
CA ILE A 63 -5.31 7.51 -16.60
C ILE A 63 -4.23 7.41 -17.68
N ALA A 64 -2.95 7.61 -17.33
CA ALA A 64 -1.85 7.51 -18.28
C ALA A 64 -1.77 6.10 -18.91
N ILE A 65 -1.99 5.05 -18.12
CA ILE A 65 -1.99 3.66 -18.58
C ILE A 65 -3.23 3.36 -19.45
N SER A 66 -4.39 3.98 -19.18
CA SER A 66 -5.64 3.71 -19.90
C SER A 66 -5.78 4.40 -21.26
N LYS A 67 -4.85 5.29 -21.64
CA LYS A 67 -4.91 6.11 -22.87
C LYS A 67 -4.81 5.35 -24.19
N SER A 68 -4.24 4.14 -24.20
CA SER A 68 -4.01 3.37 -25.44
C SER A 68 -4.60 1.96 -25.34
N SER A 69 -5.23 1.51 -26.43
CA SER A 69 -5.73 0.13 -26.57
C SER A 69 -4.60 -0.91 -26.41
N GLN A 70 -3.40 -0.60 -26.91
CA GLN A 70 -2.22 -1.46 -26.77
C GLN A 70 -1.77 -1.57 -25.30
N SER A 71 -1.83 -0.46 -24.55
CA SER A 71 -1.50 -0.45 -23.12
C SER A 71 -2.50 -1.28 -22.32
N GLN A 72 -3.80 -1.15 -22.62
CA GLN A 72 -4.84 -1.96 -21.98
C GLN A 72 -4.68 -3.46 -22.26
N GLN A 73 -4.34 -3.82 -23.49
CA GLN A 73 -4.13 -5.23 -23.85
C GLN A 73 -2.90 -5.82 -23.16
N ARG A 74 -1.81 -5.05 -23.05
CA ARG A 74 -0.63 -5.44 -22.25
C ARG A 74 -0.96 -5.61 -20.77
N LEU A 75 -1.79 -4.72 -20.21
CA LEU A 75 -2.21 -4.81 -18.82
C LEU A 75 -3.04 -6.07 -18.56
N LYS A 76 -3.99 -6.41 -19.45
CA LYS A 76 -4.77 -7.65 -19.36
C LYS A 76 -3.89 -8.90 -19.34
N ARG A 77 -2.87 -8.96 -20.23
CA ARG A 77 -1.91 -10.08 -20.24
C ARG A 77 -1.07 -10.14 -18.97
N ARG A 78 -0.64 -8.99 -18.46
CA ARG A 78 0.13 -8.90 -17.21
C ARG A 78 -0.69 -9.33 -16.00
N ALA A 79 -1.96 -8.94 -15.90
CA ALA A 79 -2.82 -9.32 -14.79
C ALA A 79 -2.80 -10.85 -14.56
N GLN A 80 -3.03 -11.63 -15.62
CA GLN A 80 -3.00 -13.10 -15.54
C GLN A 80 -1.63 -13.66 -15.12
N SER A 81 -0.54 -13.10 -15.66
CA SER A 81 0.81 -13.61 -15.36
C SER A 81 1.28 -13.23 -13.95
N VAL A 82 0.96 -12.01 -13.53
CA VAL A 82 1.43 -11.40 -12.27
C VAL A 82 0.69 -11.98 -11.07
N GLU A 83 -0.62 -12.24 -11.20
CA GLU A 83 -1.41 -12.86 -10.13
C GLU A 83 -0.88 -14.25 -9.75
N SER A 84 -0.43 -15.03 -10.73
CA SER A 84 0.17 -16.35 -10.48
C SER A 84 1.46 -16.24 -9.67
N VAL A 85 2.34 -15.29 -10.01
CA VAL A 85 3.59 -15.05 -9.26
C VAL A 85 3.30 -14.65 -7.82
N PHE A 86 2.39 -13.70 -7.60
CA PHE A 86 2.01 -13.28 -6.25
C PHE A 86 1.31 -14.38 -5.48
N SER A 87 0.50 -15.21 -6.13
CA SER A 87 -0.14 -16.36 -5.52
C SER A 87 0.89 -17.40 -5.11
N ASN A 88 1.91 -17.66 -5.93
CA ASN A 88 3.01 -18.58 -5.59
C ASN A 88 3.83 -18.06 -4.40
N LEU A 89 4.28 -16.79 -4.48
CA LEU A 89 5.01 -16.14 -3.38
C LEU A 89 4.21 -16.20 -2.08
N LYS A 90 2.91 -15.91 -2.15
CA LYS A 90 2.06 -15.98 -0.98
C LYS A 90 1.80 -17.44 -0.59
N HIS A 91 0.99 -18.19 -1.31
CA HIS A 91 0.45 -19.45 -0.81
C HIS A 91 1.47 -20.59 -0.75
N ASN A 92 2.41 -20.66 -1.70
CA ASN A 92 3.34 -21.79 -1.77
C ASN A 92 4.67 -21.49 -1.05
N LEU A 93 5.14 -20.24 -1.09
CA LEU A 93 6.40 -19.82 -0.44
C LEU A 93 6.19 -19.11 0.91
N ASP A 94 4.94 -19.04 1.37
CA ASP A 94 4.49 -18.41 2.62
C ASP A 94 5.01 -16.98 2.87
N PHE A 95 5.29 -16.23 1.80
CA PHE A 95 5.74 -14.84 1.89
C PHE A 95 4.55 -13.90 2.14
N ARG A 96 4.13 -13.76 3.40
CA ARG A 96 3.03 -12.87 3.83
C ARG A 96 3.48 -11.48 4.27
N ARG A 97 4.68 -11.35 4.81
CA ARG A 97 5.18 -10.14 5.45
C ARG A 97 6.67 -9.99 5.19
N PHE A 98 7.12 -8.75 5.08
CA PHE A 98 8.54 -8.42 5.11
C PHE A 98 9.06 -8.60 6.53
N ASN A 99 10.21 -9.27 6.67
CA ASN A 99 10.91 -9.41 7.93
C ASN A 99 11.78 -8.17 8.20
N LEU A 100 12.31 -7.56 7.15
CA LEU A 100 13.17 -6.39 7.25
C LEU A 100 12.36 -5.09 7.19
N ARG A 101 12.89 -4.03 7.84
CA ARG A 101 12.27 -2.71 7.89
C ARG A 101 13.05 -1.70 7.06
N GLY A 102 12.33 -0.80 6.40
CA GLY A 102 12.91 0.22 5.54
C GLY A 102 12.97 -0.20 4.08
N MET A 103 12.85 0.77 3.18
CA MET A 103 12.62 0.54 1.74
C MET A 103 13.76 -0.25 1.09
N ASN A 104 15.01 0.08 1.41
CA ASN A 104 16.18 -0.61 0.85
C ASN A 104 16.25 -2.09 1.27
N GLN A 105 15.94 -2.39 2.53
CA GLN A 105 16.01 -3.77 3.03
C GLN A 105 14.82 -4.61 2.53
N ALA A 106 13.61 -4.03 2.53
CA ALA A 106 12.43 -4.68 1.96
C ALA A 106 12.61 -4.97 0.46
N GLN A 107 13.28 -4.07 -0.28
CA GLN A 107 13.64 -4.31 -1.67
C GLN A 107 14.57 -5.53 -1.81
N GLY A 108 15.61 -5.63 -0.99
CA GLY A 108 16.52 -6.78 -1.00
C GLY A 108 15.80 -8.11 -0.71
N GLU A 109 14.92 -8.13 0.29
CA GLU A 109 14.10 -9.30 0.64
C GLU A 109 13.19 -9.70 -0.54
N TYR A 110 12.51 -8.73 -1.16
CA TYR A 110 11.67 -8.98 -2.33
C TYR A 110 12.47 -9.50 -3.53
N SER A 111 13.66 -8.92 -3.79
CA SER A 111 14.56 -9.37 -4.86
C SER A 111 14.98 -10.82 -4.67
N LEU A 112 15.31 -11.22 -3.44
CA LEU A 112 15.65 -12.61 -3.12
C LEU A 112 14.49 -13.56 -3.40
N MET A 113 13.27 -13.18 -3.01
CA MET A 113 12.05 -13.96 -3.30
C MET A 113 11.79 -14.11 -4.80
N CYS A 114 12.01 -13.05 -5.59
CA CYS A 114 11.91 -13.11 -7.05
C CYS A 114 12.94 -14.07 -7.67
N ILE A 115 14.18 -14.07 -7.17
CA ILE A 115 15.22 -15.00 -7.63
C ILE A 115 14.80 -16.45 -7.32
N ALA A 116 14.36 -16.72 -6.08
CA ALA A 116 13.88 -18.04 -5.68
C ALA A 116 12.72 -18.52 -6.56
N HIS A 117 11.73 -17.65 -6.81
CA HIS A 117 10.62 -17.95 -7.72
C HIS A 117 11.10 -18.33 -9.13
N ASN A 118 12.06 -17.59 -9.68
CA ASN A 118 12.60 -17.87 -11.01
C ASN A 118 13.35 -19.20 -11.07
N ILE A 119 14.13 -19.53 -10.04
CA ILE A 119 14.84 -20.82 -9.95
C ILE A 119 13.85 -21.98 -9.89
N LEU A 120 12.81 -21.88 -9.05
CA LEU A 120 11.77 -22.90 -8.94
C LEU A 120 10.97 -23.09 -10.23
N LYS A 121 10.85 -22.03 -11.03
CA LYS A 121 10.24 -22.08 -12.35
C LYS A 121 11.15 -22.72 -13.42
N TRP A 122 12.46 -22.73 -13.21
CA TRP A 122 13.41 -23.38 -14.12
C TRP A 122 13.65 -24.86 -13.79
N GLN A 123 13.53 -25.24 -12.52
CA GLN A 123 13.70 -26.63 -12.08
C GLN A 123 12.47 -27.53 -12.35
N ASN A 124 11.32 -26.92 -12.61
CA ASN A 124 10.06 -27.57 -12.99
C ASN A 124 9.75 -27.29 -14.46
#